data_AF-A0A6H1ZFI6-F1
#
_entry.id   AF-A0A6H1ZFI6-F1
#
_cell.length_a   1.000
_cell.length_b   1.000
_cell.length_c   1.000
_cell.angle_alpha   90.00
_cell.angle_beta   90.00
_cell.angle_gamma   90.00
#
_symmetry.space_group_name_H-M   'P 1'
#
loop_
_entity.id
_entity.type
_entity.pdbx_description
1 polymer ?
#
loop_
_entity_poly.entity_id
_entity_poly.type
_entity_poly.pdbx_seq_one_letter_code
_entity_poly.pdbx_strand_id
1 'polypeptide(L)'
;MTAKNEPPKDTRFKPGQSGNPNGRPAGSRSKVCVALDALGEGEAEAIVKAMIESAKAGDGQAGRTILDRVWPPRKGARLQFDLPEVTRADDLPGAIASVNRQVADGEISPDEASLIVGLLDAHRRSIETSELAGRLDALEARLAKR
;
A
#
# COMPACT_ATOMS: atom_id res chain seq x y z
N MET A 1 -53.43 -11.76 31.95
CA MET A 1 -53.71 -11.99 30.52
C MET A 1 -52.80 -11.10 29.70
N THR A 2 -51.60 -11.59 29.41
CA THR A 2 -50.52 -10.87 28.71
C THR A 2 -50.45 -11.34 27.28
N ALA A 3 -51.00 -10.58 26.33
CA ALA A 3 -50.70 -10.74 24.91
C ALA A 3 -51.23 -9.54 24.14
N LYS A 4 -50.35 -8.64 23.71
CA LYS A 4 -50.53 -7.73 22.55
C LYS A 4 -49.29 -6.86 22.43
N ASN A 5 -48.23 -7.42 21.86
CA ASN A 5 -47.15 -6.68 21.20
C ASN A 5 -46.22 -7.66 20.44
N GLU A 6 -46.74 -8.80 19.97
CA GLU A 6 -45.95 -9.65 19.07
C GLU A 6 -46.18 -9.21 17.62
N PRO A 7 -45.12 -8.87 16.87
CA PRO A 7 -45.26 -8.49 15.47
C PRO A 7 -45.85 -9.66 14.66
N PRO A 8 -46.69 -9.35 13.63
CA PRO A 8 -47.38 -10.35 12.82
C PRO A 8 -46.43 -11.44 12.31
N LYS A 9 -46.85 -12.71 12.39
CA LYS A 9 -46.01 -13.85 11.96
C LYS A 9 -45.66 -13.79 10.47
N ASP A 10 -46.54 -13.20 9.66
CA ASP A 10 -46.41 -13.16 8.20
C ASP A 10 -45.33 -12.19 7.70
N THR A 11 -44.85 -11.27 8.55
CA THR A 11 -43.80 -10.29 8.21
C THR A 11 -42.44 -10.65 8.79
N ARG A 12 -42.31 -11.81 9.45
CA ARG A 12 -41.04 -12.27 10.03
C ARG A 12 -40.13 -12.80 8.93
N PHE A 13 -38.83 -12.51 9.04
CA PHE A 13 -37.84 -13.14 8.17
C PHE A 13 -37.84 -14.65 8.36
N LYS A 14 -37.77 -15.38 7.25
CA LYS A 14 -37.69 -16.85 7.30
C LYS A 14 -36.32 -17.26 7.85
N PRO A 15 -36.25 -18.26 8.75
CA PRO A 15 -34.97 -18.80 9.21
C PRO A 15 -34.08 -19.18 8.01
N GLY A 16 -32.83 -18.70 8.00
CA GLY A 16 -31.87 -18.95 6.91
C GLY A 16 -32.00 -18.04 5.69
N GLN A 17 -32.99 -17.12 5.63
CA GLN A 17 -33.15 -16.17 4.53
C GLN A 17 -32.95 -14.73 5.02
N SER A 18 -31.89 -14.07 4.54
CA SER A 18 -31.70 -12.64 4.79
C SER A 18 -32.83 -11.84 4.15
N GLY A 19 -33.41 -10.91 4.92
CA GLY A 19 -34.35 -9.91 4.41
C GLY A 19 -33.75 -8.92 3.41
N ASN A 20 -32.41 -8.89 3.34
CA ASN A 20 -31.66 -8.10 2.38
C ASN A 20 -30.55 -8.97 1.77
N PRO A 21 -30.87 -9.78 0.74
CA PRO A 21 -29.92 -10.73 0.16
C PRO A 21 -28.73 -10.05 -0.55
N ASN A 22 -28.92 -8.84 -1.08
CA ASN A 22 -27.86 -8.06 -1.73
C ASN A 22 -27.02 -7.24 -0.74
N GLY A 23 -27.32 -7.35 0.56
CA GLY A 23 -26.64 -6.60 1.60
C GLY A 23 -26.88 -5.10 1.52
N ARG A 24 -26.13 -4.37 2.35
CA ARG A 24 -26.21 -2.92 2.40
C ARG A 24 -25.82 -2.32 1.04
N PRO A 25 -26.58 -1.35 0.47
CA PRO A 25 -26.24 -0.74 -0.82
C PRO A 25 -24.79 -0.24 -0.86
N ALA A 26 -24.09 -0.56 -1.95
CA ALA A 26 -22.72 -0.13 -2.16
C ALA A 26 -22.62 1.42 -2.09
N GLY A 27 -21.62 1.92 -1.36
CA GLY A 27 -21.41 3.36 -1.16
C GLY A 27 -22.30 4.02 -0.09
N SER A 28 -23.23 3.30 0.53
CA SER A 28 -24.06 3.89 1.60
C SER A 28 -23.25 4.14 2.88
N ARG A 29 -23.24 5.39 3.35
CA ARG A 29 -22.57 5.79 4.60
C ARG A 29 -23.47 5.61 5.81
N SER A 30 -22.88 5.31 6.97
CA SER A 30 -23.64 5.24 8.23
C SER A 30 -24.22 6.62 8.54
N LYS A 31 -25.44 6.67 9.10
CA LYS A 31 -26.01 7.93 9.62
C LYS A 31 -25.07 8.59 10.62
N VAL A 32 -24.33 7.79 11.40
CA VAL A 32 -23.30 8.26 12.33
C VAL A 32 -22.17 8.95 11.59
N CYS A 33 -21.65 8.37 10.50
CA CYS A 33 -20.58 8.99 9.73
C CYS A 33 -21.02 10.31 9.10
N VAL A 34 -22.24 10.37 8.56
CA VAL A 34 -22.81 11.60 7.99
C VAL A 34 -22.93 12.71 9.05
N ALA A 35 -23.38 12.36 10.26
CA ALA A 35 -23.46 13.30 11.37
C ALA A 35 -22.06 13.77 11.82
N LEU A 36 -21.08 12.87 11.86
CA LEU A 36 -19.69 13.23 12.18
C LEU A 36 -19.05 14.13 11.13
N ASP A 37 -19.32 13.91 9.83
CA ASP A 37 -18.82 14.80 8.79
C ASP A 37 -19.40 16.21 8.96
N ALA A 38 -20.71 16.31 9.21
CA ALA A 38 -21.37 17.59 9.43
C ALA A 38 -20.85 18.33 10.68
N LEU A 39 -20.46 17.60 11.72
CA LEU A 39 -19.80 18.18 12.91
C LEU A 39 -18.34 18.59 12.64
N GLY A 40 -17.66 17.89 11.73
CA GLY A 40 -16.25 18.16 11.41
C GLY A 40 -16.04 19.22 10.34
N GLU A 41 -17.07 19.53 9.55
CA GLU A 41 -17.02 20.51 8.47
C GLU A 41 -16.76 21.92 9.04
N GLY A 42 -15.64 22.53 8.65
CA GLY A 42 -15.20 23.83 9.17
C GLY A 42 -14.43 23.79 10.50
N GLU A 43 -14.57 22.71 11.29
CA GLU A 43 -13.91 22.57 12.61
C GLU A 43 -12.50 21.98 12.54
N ALA A 44 -12.11 21.43 11.39
CA ALA A 44 -10.84 20.72 11.23
C ALA A 44 -9.63 21.56 11.65
N GLU A 45 -9.57 22.83 11.26
CA GLU A 45 -8.44 23.71 11.63
C GLU A 45 -8.40 24.00 13.14
N ALA A 46 -9.56 24.25 13.75
CA ALA A 46 -9.68 24.53 15.18
C ALA A 46 -9.27 23.33 16.03
N ILE A 47 -9.72 22.12 15.65
CA ILE A 47 -9.36 20.86 16.30
C ILE A 47 -7.85 20.62 16.20
N VAL A 48 -7.25 20.84 15.03
CA VAL A 48 -5.80 20.68 14.84
C VAL A 48 -5.01 21.67 15.70
N LYS A 49 -5.42 22.94 15.76
CA LYS A 49 -4.80 23.95 16.63
C LYS A 49 -4.89 23.56 18.11
N ALA A 50 -6.07 23.14 18.57
CA ALA A 50 -6.27 22.69 19.95
C ALA A 50 -5.38 21.47 20.27
N MET A 51 -5.24 20.54 19.33
CA MET A 51 -4.39 19.36 19.53
C MET A 51 -2.91 19.71 19.60
N ILE A 52 -2.45 20.68 18.80
CA ILE A 52 -1.07 21.20 18.87
C ILE A 52 -0.80 21.82 20.25
N GLU A 53 -1.71 22.63 20.77
CA GLU A 53 -1.54 23.25 22.09
C GLU A 53 -1.58 22.21 23.22
N SER A 54 -2.47 21.21 23.15
CA SER A 54 -2.47 20.08 24.10
C SER A 54 -1.14 19.32 24.08
N ALA A 55 -0.61 19.05 22.88
CA ALA A 55 0.68 18.39 22.72
C ALA A 55 1.83 19.22 23.32
N LYS A 56 1.85 20.53 23.09
CA LYS A 56 2.83 21.45 23.71
C LYS A 56 2.70 21.51 25.23
N ALA A 57 1.50 21.35 25.76
CA ALA A 57 1.21 21.30 27.19
C ALA A 57 1.59 19.96 27.86
N GLY A 58 2.06 18.97 27.09
CA GLY A 58 2.55 17.69 27.62
C GLY A 58 1.59 16.52 27.47
N ASP A 59 0.49 16.67 26.72
CA ASP A 59 -0.35 15.52 26.35
C ASP A 59 0.40 14.61 25.36
N GLY A 60 0.90 13.49 25.88
CA GLY A 60 1.66 12.51 25.10
C GLY A 60 0.85 11.86 23.97
N GLN A 61 -0.47 11.73 24.09
CA GLN A 61 -1.30 11.14 23.05
C GLN A 61 -1.51 12.12 21.90
N ALA A 62 -1.72 13.40 22.21
CA ALA A 62 -1.73 14.48 21.23
C ALA A 62 -0.40 14.56 20.47
N GLY A 63 0.71 14.58 21.21
CA GLY A 63 2.06 14.62 20.66
C GLY A 63 2.35 13.43 19.75
N ARG A 64 2.04 12.21 20.18
CA ARG A 64 2.20 11.01 19.36
C ARG A 64 1.38 11.08 18.08
N THR A 65 0.10 11.46 18.17
CA THR A 65 -0.79 11.57 17.00
C THR A 65 -0.25 12.54 15.95
N ILE A 66 0.30 13.67 16.39
CA ILE A 66 0.92 14.67 15.51
C ILE A 66 2.24 14.13 14.93
N LEU A 67 3.11 13.52 15.74
CA LEU A 67 4.39 12.98 15.30
C LEU A 67 4.22 11.84 14.30
N ASP A 68 3.27 10.93 14.49
CA ASP A 68 3.01 9.82 13.55
C ASP A 68 2.56 10.33 12.15
N ARG A 69 2.01 11.55 12.07
CA ARG A 69 1.54 12.19 10.82
C ARG A 69 2.56 13.15 10.19
N VAL A 70 3.23 13.97 11.01
CA VAL A 70 4.22 14.97 10.56
C VAL A 70 5.60 14.36 10.37
N TRP A 71 5.97 13.45 11.26
CA TRP A 71 7.21 12.70 11.23
C TRP A 71 6.91 11.20 11.10
N PRO A 72 6.24 10.78 10.00
CA PRO A 72 5.91 9.38 9.82
C PRO A 72 7.19 8.54 9.98
N PRO A 73 7.12 7.38 10.66
CA PRO A 73 8.27 6.48 10.73
C PRO A 73 8.76 6.27 9.30
N ARG A 74 10.00 6.68 9.03
CA ARG A 74 10.54 6.71 7.67
C ARG A 74 10.40 5.32 7.07
N LYS A 75 9.44 5.15 6.16
CA LYS A 75 9.33 3.93 5.35
C LYS A 75 10.44 4.01 4.31
N GLY A 76 11.59 3.44 4.64
CA GLY A 76 12.83 3.58 3.88
C GLY A 76 13.58 4.86 4.26
N ALA A 77 14.73 4.71 4.90
CA ALA A 77 15.73 5.77 4.93
C ALA A 77 16.24 6.01 3.50
N ARG A 78 16.83 7.19 3.26
CA ARG A 78 17.59 7.40 2.02
C ARG A 78 18.76 6.42 2.06
N LEU A 79 18.75 5.45 1.15
CA LEU A 79 19.78 4.44 1.02
C LEU A 79 20.80 4.92 -0.02
N GLN A 80 22.05 5.00 0.38
CA GLN A 80 23.18 5.21 -0.51
C GLN A 80 23.94 3.89 -0.58
N PHE A 81 24.09 3.34 -1.77
CA PHE A 81 24.75 2.07 -2.03
C PHE A 81 25.36 2.12 -3.43
N ASP A 82 26.47 1.42 -3.61
CA ASP A 82 27.13 1.37 -4.90
C ASP A 82 26.67 0.14 -5.68
N LEU A 83 26.25 0.36 -6.91
CA LEU A 83 25.80 -0.69 -7.81
C LEU A 83 26.60 -0.59 -9.12
N PRO A 84 27.21 -1.68 -9.60
CA PRO A 84 27.82 -1.69 -10.92
C PRO A 84 26.76 -1.44 -12.00
N GLU A 85 27.20 -0.90 -13.14
CA GLU A 85 26.31 -0.64 -14.26
C GLU A 85 25.67 -1.94 -14.76
N VAL A 86 24.35 -1.90 -14.98
CA VAL A 86 23.58 -3.06 -15.46
C VAL A 86 22.95 -2.73 -16.80
N THR A 87 23.59 -3.18 -17.87
CA THR A 87 23.14 -2.94 -19.25
C THR A 87 22.53 -4.18 -19.89
N ARG A 88 23.02 -5.36 -19.50
CA ARG A 88 22.61 -6.66 -20.04
C ARG A 88 22.25 -7.61 -18.92
N ALA A 89 21.47 -8.65 -19.24
CA ALA A 89 21.10 -9.68 -18.27
C ALA A 89 22.32 -10.38 -17.66
N ASP A 90 23.43 -10.47 -18.41
CA ASP A 90 24.70 -11.07 -17.97
C ASP A 90 25.40 -10.28 -16.85
N ASP A 91 25.07 -9.00 -16.67
CA ASP A 91 25.70 -8.13 -15.65
C ASP A 91 25.12 -8.36 -14.24
N LEU A 92 23.95 -8.99 -14.15
CA LEU A 92 23.16 -9.11 -12.91
C LEU A 92 23.83 -9.92 -11.82
N PRO A 93 24.47 -11.08 -12.11
CA PRO A 93 25.18 -11.82 -11.08
C PRO A 93 26.26 -10.96 -10.39
N GLY A 94 26.95 -10.08 -11.15
CA GLY A 94 27.92 -9.14 -10.60
C GLY A 94 27.28 -8.09 -9.71
N ALA A 95 26.16 -7.52 -10.14
CA ALA A 95 25.39 -6.55 -9.35
C ALA A 95 24.87 -7.15 -8.03
N ILE A 96 24.29 -8.36 -8.09
CA ILE A 96 23.80 -9.07 -6.90
C ILE A 96 24.96 -9.42 -5.95
N ALA A 97 26.11 -9.84 -6.48
CA ALA A 97 27.29 -10.09 -5.66
C ALA A 97 27.80 -8.83 -4.94
N SER A 98 27.72 -7.66 -5.61
CA SER A 98 28.04 -6.37 -4.98
C SER A 98 27.11 -6.05 -3.81
N VAL A 99 25.79 -6.26 -4.00
CA VAL A 99 24.79 -6.06 -2.94
C VAL A 99 25.04 -7.02 -1.77
N ASN A 100 25.30 -8.30 -2.02
CA ASN A 100 25.59 -9.28 -0.97
C ASN A 100 26.84 -8.91 -0.15
N ARG A 101 27.85 -8.32 -0.79
CA ARG A 101 29.06 -7.86 -0.10
C ARG A 101 28.74 -6.70 0.85
N GLN A 102 27.99 -5.70 0.38
CA GLN A 102 27.58 -4.56 1.19
C GLN A 102 26.72 -5.00 2.40
N VAL A 103 25.93 -6.07 2.25
CA VAL A 103 25.23 -6.70 3.40
C VAL A 103 26.22 -7.33 4.38
N ALA A 104 27.19 -8.10 3.88
CA ALA A 104 28.18 -8.76 4.70
C ALA A 104 29.08 -7.77 5.47
N ASP A 105 29.36 -6.61 4.85
CA ASP A 105 30.14 -5.53 5.43
C ASP A 105 29.31 -4.63 6.37
N GLY A 106 27.99 -4.83 6.41
CA GLY A 106 27.06 -4.10 7.28
C GLY A 106 26.71 -2.69 6.79
N GLU A 107 27.03 -2.35 5.55
CA GLU A 107 26.74 -1.06 4.93
C GLU A 107 25.24 -0.91 4.60
N ILE A 108 24.59 -2.02 4.24
CA ILE A 108 23.15 -2.09 3.98
C ILE A 108 22.51 -3.24 4.77
N SER A 109 21.26 -3.08 5.16
CA SER A 109 20.52 -4.14 5.86
C SER A 109 20.03 -5.25 4.91
N PRO A 110 19.78 -6.47 5.42
CA PRO A 110 19.17 -7.55 4.63
C PRO A 110 17.80 -7.18 4.02
N ASP A 111 17.02 -6.37 4.71
CA ASP A 111 15.72 -5.89 4.21
C ASP A 111 15.90 -4.92 3.03
N GLU A 112 16.84 -3.99 3.12
CA GLU A 112 17.20 -3.08 2.03
C GLU A 112 17.77 -3.84 0.83
N ALA A 113 18.65 -4.81 1.06
CA ALA A 113 19.19 -5.66 0.02
C ALA A 113 18.10 -6.44 -0.72
N SER A 114 17.11 -6.95 0.00
CA SER A 114 15.96 -7.64 -0.60
C SER A 114 15.16 -6.74 -1.54
N LEU A 115 14.99 -5.46 -1.17
CA LEU A 115 14.35 -4.46 -2.04
C LEU A 115 15.18 -4.16 -3.29
N ILE A 116 16.50 -4.01 -3.14
CA ILE A 116 17.42 -3.77 -4.26
C ILE A 116 17.42 -4.95 -5.24
N VAL A 117 17.51 -6.18 -4.74
CA VAL A 117 17.49 -7.39 -5.57
C VAL A 117 16.15 -7.51 -6.31
N GLY A 118 15.04 -7.11 -5.69
CA GLY A 118 13.74 -7.02 -6.36
C GLY A 118 13.75 -6.04 -7.54
N LEU A 119 14.39 -4.88 -7.40
CA LEU A 119 14.55 -3.91 -8.48
C LEU A 119 15.44 -4.47 -9.62
N LEU A 120 16.51 -5.18 -9.28
CA LEU A 120 17.38 -5.85 -10.25
C LEU A 120 16.64 -6.92 -11.07
N ASP A 121 15.78 -7.73 -10.44
CA ASP A 121 14.98 -8.73 -11.18
C ASP A 121 13.93 -8.05 -12.09
N ALA A 122 13.34 -6.94 -11.66
CA ALA A 122 12.44 -6.16 -12.52
C ALA A 122 13.18 -5.63 -13.76
N HIS A 123 14.41 -5.13 -13.58
CA HIS A 123 15.26 -4.68 -14.68
C HIS A 123 15.65 -5.83 -15.62
N ARG A 124 16.00 -7.01 -15.07
CA ARG A 124 16.25 -8.24 -15.85
C ARG A 124 15.12 -8.52 -16.84
N ARG A 125 13.88 -8.55 -16.32
CA ARG A 125 12.69 -8.87 -17.11
C ARG A 125 12.48 -7.85 -18.23
N SER A 126 12.77 -6.57 -17.97
CA SER A 126 12.71 -5.52 -18.99
C SER A 126 13.72 -5.76 -20.11
N ILE A 127 14.98 -6.06 -19.77
CA ILE A 127 16.04 -6.35 -20.75
C ILE A 127 15.66 -7.57 -21.59
N GLU A 128 15.33 -8.69 -20.94
CA GLU A 128 14.98 -9.94 -21.64
C GLU A 128 13.78 -9.75 -22.55
N THR A 129 12.76 -9.02 -22.12
CA THR A 129 11.58 -8.73 -22.95
C THR A 129 11.99 -7.96 -24.20
N SER A 130 12.84 -6.94 -24.07
CA SER A 130 13.33 -6.15 -25.20
C SER A 130 14.20 -6.98 -26.15
N GLU A 131 15.10 -7.81 -25.61
CA GLU A 131 15.98 -8.67 -26.42
C GLU A 131 15.19 -9.74 -27.17
N LEU A 132 14.21 -10.36 -26.52
CA LEU A 132 13.36 -11.38 -27.13
C LEU A 132 12.46 -10.78 -28.21
N ALA A 133 11.86 -9.61 -27.98
CA ALA A 133 11.07 -8.90 -28.98
C ALA A 133 11.90 -8.61 -30.24
N GLY A 134 13.11 -8.05 -30.07
CA GLY A 134 13.99 -7.79 -31.21
C GLY A 134 14.44 -9.06 -31.97
N ARG A 135 14.65 -10.17 -31.25
CA ARG A 135 14.97 -11.46 -31.88
C ARG A 135 13.79 -12.04 -32.65
N LEU A 136 12.55 -11.86 -32.17
CA LEU A 136 11.34 -12.28 -32.87
C LEU A 136 11.16 -11.49 -34.18
N ASP A 137 11.25 -10.15 -34.13
CA ASP A 137 11.16 -9.30 -35.33
C ASP A 137 12.20 -9.70 -36.38
N ALA A 138 13.43 -9.98 -35.96
CA ALA A 138 14.51 -10.42 -36.85
C ALA A 138 14.23 -11.79 -37.50
N LEU A 139 13.60 -12.72 -36.77
CA LEU A 139 13.19 -14.02 -37.30
C LEU A 139 12.03 -13.89 -38.28
N GLU A 140 11.02 -13.09 -37.93
CA GLU A 140 9.86 -12.81 -38.79
C GLU A 140 10.28 -12.15 -40.11
N ALA A 141 11.19 -11.17 -40.05
CA ALA A 141 11.75 -10.53 -41.24
C ALA A 141 12.56 -11.49 -42.14
N ARG A 142 13.22 -12.51 -41.56
CA ARG A 142 13.94 -13.55 -42.33
C ARG A 142 12.97 -14.54 -42.97
N LEU A 143 11.89 -14.88 -42.28
CA LEU A 143 10.85 -15.78 -42.81
C LEU A 143 10.04 -15.10 -43.92
N ALA A 144 9.72 -13.81 -43.79
CA ALA A 144 8.99 -13.05 -44.81
C ALA A 144 9.77 -12.81 -46.12
N LYS A 145 11.09 -12.99 -46.11
CA LYS A 145 11.96 -12.88 -47.30
C LYS A 145 12.15 -14.21 -48.06
N ARG A 146 11.52 -15.29 -47.60
CA ARG A 146 11.56 -16.62 -48.19
C ARG A 146 10.27 -16.92 -48.93
#